data_AF-A0A7K3QZR0-F1
#
_entry.id   AF-A0A7K3QZR0-F1
#
_cell.length_a   1.000
_cell.length_b   1.000
_cell.length_c   1.000
_cell.angle_alpha   90.00
_cell.angle_beta   90.00
_cell.angle_gamma   90.00
#
_symmetry.space_group_name_H-M   'P 1'
#
loop_
_entity.id
_entity.type
_entity.pdbx_description
1 polymer ?
#
loop_
_entity_poly.entity_id
_entity_poly.type
_entity_poly.pdbx_seq_one_letter_code
_entity_poly.pdbx_strand_id
1 'polypeptide(L)'
;MHADRCQVCGIQLATRFGTYSEGAHIRGLGRPHDGPDEPANLLVLCPNHHVQFDALAIYVDTADVVRYTADDGRIGDLRRIPEHPISWAHLRYHRALCGRDTPGDEQLSKQMPNQRRTAPLILSGPPSQN
;
A
#
# COMPACT_ATOMS: atom_id res chain seq x y z
N MET A 1 -13.67 -8.63 -0.50
CA MET A 1 -12.55 -7.80 -0.01
C MET A 1 -11.39 -8.72 0.37
N HIS A 2 -10.25 -8.66 -0.34
CA HIS A 2 -8.97 -9.40 -0.19
C HIS A 2 -8.90 -10.89 0.22
N ALA A 3 -9.98 -11.55 0.65
CA ALA A 3 -10.04 -12.94 1.13
C ALA A 3 -8.97 -13.24 2.21
N ASP A 4 -8.83 -12.38 3.22
CA ASP A 4 -7.81 -12.48 4.28
C ASP A 4 -6.35 -12.61 3.84
N ARG A 5 -6.06 -12.32 2.57
CA ARG A 5 -4.68 -12.33 2.06
C ARG A 5 -4.06 -10.97 2.31
N CYS A 6 -3.01 -10.98 3.13
CA CYS A 6 -2.17 -9.83 3.40
C CYS A 6 -1.78 -9.13 2.08
N GLN A 7 -1.95 -7.81 2.02
CA GLN A 7 -1.60 -7.03 0.85
C GLN A 7 -0.09 -6.87 0.68
N VAL A 8 0.72 -7.10 1.72
CA VAL A 8 2.19 -7.03 1.65
C VAL A 8 2.79 -8.37 1.19
N CYS A 9 2.47 -9.47 1.87
CA CYS A 9 3.12 -10.77 1.61
C CYS A 9 2.23 -11.83 0.94
N GLY A 10 0.95 -11.55 0.73
CA GLY A 10 0.00 -12.50 0.10
C GLY A 10 -0.41 -13.71 0.95
N ILE A 11 0.22 -13.90 2.12
CA ILE A 11 -0.13 -14.97 3.07
C ILE A 11 -1.59 -14.79 3.52
N GLN A 12 -2.32 -15.89 3.48
CA GLN A 12 -3.64 -16.04 4.08
C GLN A 12 -3.46 -16.85 5.36
N LEU A 13 -3.63 -16.24 6.53
CA LEU A 13 -3.37 -16.92 7.78
C LEU A 13 -4.51 -17.89 8.09
N ALA A 14 -4.23 -19.19 8.14
CA ALA A 14 -5.20 -20.20 8.55
C ALA A 14 -5.35 -20.22 10.07
N THR A 15 -6.58 -20.34 10.54
CA THR A 15 -6.94 -20.55 11.94
C THR A 15 -7.78 -21.82 12.05
N ARG A 16 -8.10 -22.24 13.28
CA ARG A 16 -8.98 -23.40 13.51
C ARG A 16 -10.35 -23.26 12.82
N PHE A 17 -10.85 -22.02 12.66
CA PHE A 17 -12.23 -21.75 12.22
C PHE A 17 -12.32 -21.01 10.89
N GLY A 18 -11.22 -20.88 10.15
CA GLY A 18 -11.21 -20.19 8.86
C GLY A 18 -9.88 -19.49 8.60
N THR A 19 -9.95 -18.30 8.02
CA THR A 19 -8.79 -17.46 7.73
C THR A 19 -8.85 -16.16 8.52
N TYR A 20 -7.71 -15.49 8.65
CA TYR A 20 -7.61 -14.28 9.47
C TYR A 20 -6.73 -13.23 8.81
N SER A 21 -7.18 -11.99 8.89
CA SER A 21 -6.45 -10.78 8.54
C SER A 21 -6.90 -9.62 9.43
N GLU A 22 -6.14 -8.54 9.41
CA GLU A 22 -6.42 -7.34 10.17
C GLU A 22 -6.59 -6.16 9.21
N GLY A 23 -7.59 -5.31 9.50
CA GLY A 23 -7.74 -4.02 8.84
C GLY A 23 -6.87 -2.99 9.54
N ALA A 24 -5.87 -2.47 8.84
CA ALA A 24 -4.97 -1.43 9.32
C ALA A 24 -5.35 -0.09 8.69
N HIS A 25 -5.75 0.90 9.50
CA HIS A 25 -6.01 2.24 8.96
C HIS A 25 -4.69 2.88 8.52
N ILE A 26 -4.64 3.35 7.28
CA ILE A 26 -3.44 3.97 6.70
C ILE A 26 -3.14 5.29 7.43
N ARG A 27 -4.17 6.12 7.58
CA ARG A 27 -4.19 7.30 8.44
C ARG A 27 -5.02 6.96 9.67
N GLY A 28 -4.39 6.96 10.85
CA GLY A 28 -5.06 6.61 12.11
C GLY A 28 -6.33 7.41 12.37
N LEU A 29 -7.31 6.76 13.00
CA LEU A 29 -8.58 7.39 13.39
C LEU A 29 -8.40 8.34 14.58
N GLY A 30 -9.25 9.37 14.64
CA GLY A 30 -9.28 10.32 15.76
C GLY A 30 -7.98 11.11 15.93
N ARG A 31 -7.93 11.92 16.99
CA ARG A 31 -6.77 12.82 17.21
C ARG A 31 -5.49 12.02 17.49
N PRO A 32 -4.33 12.46 16.98
CA PRO A 32 -4.09 13.70 16.23
C PRO A 32 -4.17 13.53 14.70
N HIS A 33 -4.52 12.35 14.21
CA HIS A 33 -4.43 12.03 12.79
C HIS A 33 -5.72 12.33 12.04
N ASP A 34 -6.86 12.16 12.67
CA ASP A 34 -8.21 12.46 12.15
C ASP A 34 -8.45 11.81 10.78
N GLY A 35 -7.97 10.58 10.61
CA GLY A 35 -8.25 9.75 9.43
C GLY A 35 -9.72 9.30 9.39
N PRO A 36 -10.32 9.19 8.19
CA PRO A 36 -11.69 8.70 8.04
C PRO A 36 -11.77 7.17 8.21
N ASP A 37 -12.87 6.67 8.75
CA ASP A 37 -13.18 5.25 8.77
C ASP A 37 -13.83 4.83 7.45
N GLU A 38 -13.01 4.58 6.44
CA GLU A 38 -13.44 4.24 5.08
C GLU A 38 -12.54 3.17 4.45
N PRO A 39 -13.06 2.36 3.50
CA PRO A 39 -12.25 1.35 2.82
C PRO A 39 -11.00 1.92 2.14
N ALA A 40 -11.06 3.13 1.60
CA ALA A 40 -9.91 3.75 0.94
C ALA A 40 -8.77 4.13 1.90
N ASN A 41 -9.04 4.15 3.20
CA ASN A 41 -8.08 4.38 4.27
C ASN A 41 -7.68 3.08 5.00
N LEU A 42 -7.90 1.90 4.41
CA LEU A 42 -7.65 0.62 5.06
C LEU A 42 -6.72 -0.26 4.22
N LEU A 43 -5.81 -0.98 4.88
CA LEU A 43 -5.08 -2.10 4.30
C LEU A 43 -5.50 -3.41 4.98
N VAL A 44 -5.56 -4.49 4.23
CA VAL A 44 -5.77 -5.85 4.75
C VAL A 44 -4.41 -6.51 4.94
N LEU A 45 -3.99 -6.71 6.19
CA LEU A 45 -2.64 -7.16 6.56
C LEU A 45 -2.68 -8.43 7.41
N CYS A 46 -1.57 -9.15 7.45
CA CYS A 46 -1.35 -10.16 8.49
C CYS A 46 -0.80 -9.48 9.77
N PRO A 47 -0.89 -10.13 10.95
CA PRO A 47 -0.47 -9.52 12.22
C PRO A 47 0.95 -8.92 12.20
N ASN A 48 1.90 -9.61 11.57
CA ASN A 48 3.28 -9.13 11.49
C ASN A 48 3.40 -7.81 10.73
N HIS A 49 2.78 -7.72 9.55
CA HIS A 49 2.88 -6.52 8.73
C HIS A 49 1.99 -5.39 9.27
N HIS A 50 0.88 -5.72 9.94
CA HIS A 50 0.06 -4.72 10.62
C HIS A 50 0.86 -3.99 11.70
N VAL A 51 1.49 -4.74 12.61
CA VAL A 51 2.34 -4.16 13.66
C VAL A 51 3.49 -3.35 13.06
N GLN A 52 4.15 -3.85 12.01
CA GLN A 52 5.22 -3.10 11.33
C GLN A 52 4.71 -1.79 10.69
N PHE A 53 3.52 -1.82 10.10
CA PHE A 53 2.93 -0.67 9.42
C PHE A 53 2.49 0.40 10.43
N ASP A 54 1.82 0.01 11.51
CA ASP A 54 1.40 0.90 12.59
C ASP A 54 2.59 1.50 13.34
N ALA A 55 3.66 0.72 13.52
CA ALA A 55 4.91 1.17 14.13
C ALA A 55 5.82 1.95 13.17
N LEU A 56 5.34 2.30 11.96
CA LEU A 56 6.09 3.05 10.93
C LEU A 56 7.38 2.37 10.47
N ALA A 57 7.53 1.06 10.69
CA ALA A 57 8.71 0.29 10.31
C ALA A 57 8.73 -0.05 8.81
N ILE A 58 7.57 -0.04 8.17
CA ILE A 58 7.41 -0.20 6.72
C ILE A 58 6.52 0.90 6.15
N TYR A 59 6.68 1.22 4.87
CA TYR A 59 5.84 2.17 4.16
C TYR A 59 5.61 1.73 2.71
N VAL A 60 4.62 2.32 2.03
CA VAL A 60 4.36 2.10 0.59
C VAL A 60 4.91 3.29 -0.19
N ASP A 61 5.81 3.04 -1.14
CA ASP A 61 6.41 4.08 -1.98
C ASP A 61 5.47 4.54 -3.12
N THR A 62 5.93 5.48 -3.94
CA THR A 62 5.16 6.04 -5.06
C THR A 62 4.99 5.07 -6.23
N ALA A 63 5.73 3.97 -6.24
CA ALA A 63 5.70 2.91 -7.24
C ALA A 63 4.94 1.67 -6.73
N ASP A 64 4.15 1.79 -5.66
CA ASP A 64 3.44 0.69 -5.00
C ASP A 64 4.36 -0.40 -4.41
N VAL A 65 5.61 -0.07 -4.12
CA VAL A 65 6.56 -0.99 -3.47
C VAL A 65 6.51 -0.77 -1.97
N VAL A 66 6.33 -1.86 -1.22
CA VAL A 66 6.45 -1.88 0.24
C VAL A 66 7.94 -1.97 0.60
N ARG A 67 8.38 -1.08 1.48
CA ARG A 67 9.79 -0.94 1.88
C ARG A 67 9.94 -0.82 3.37
N TYR A 68 11.11 -1.20 3.88
CA TYR A 68 11.52 -0.87 5.24
C TYR A 68 11.84 0.63 5.36
N THR A 69 11.36 1.24 6.44
CA THR A 69 11.63 2.65 6.74
C THR A 69 13.09 2.89 7.13
N ALA A 70 13.80 1.89 7.65
CA ALA A 70 15.17 2.05 8.14
C ALA A 70 16.20 2.28 7.03
N ASP A 71 16.08 1.56 5.92
CA ASP A 71 17.12 1.46 4.87
C ASP A 71 16.57 1.46 3.43
N ASP A 72 15.27 1.70 3.24
CA ASP A 72 14.57 1.63 1.95
C ASP A 72 14.62 0.24 1.28
N GLY A 73 14.99 -0.80 2.04
CA GLY A 73 15.02 -2.19 1.62
C GLY A 73 13.65 -2.63 1.10
N ARG A 74 13.63 -3.22 -0.11
CA ARG A 74 12.40 -3.69 -0.76
C ARG A 74 11.86 -4.95 -0.07
N ILE A 75 10.58 -4.94 0.28
CA ILE A 75 9.85 -6.10 0.80
C ILE A 75 9.09 -6.79 -0.35
N GLY A 76 8.39 -6.02 -1.17
CA GLY A 76 7.57 -6.54 -2.26
C GLY A 76 6.65 -5.48 -2.84
N ASP A 77 5.79 -5.85 -3.77
CA ASP A 77 4.77 -4.95 -4.33
C ASP A 77 3.48 -5.06 -3.50
N LEU A 78 2.82 -3.92 -3.26
CA LEU A 78 1.53 -3.88 -2.59
C LEU A 78 0.47 -4.53 -3.48
N ARG A 79 -0.12 -5.63 -3.02
CA ARG A 79 -1.19 -6.31 -3.73
C ARG A 79 -2.47 -5.47 -3.71
N ARG A 80 -2.88 -4.98 -4.87
CA ARG A 80 -4.13 -4.23 -5.08
C ARG A 80 -5.19 -5.10 -5.78
N ILE A 81 -6.46 -4.79 -5.55
CA ILE A 81 -7.59 -5.32 -6.32
C ILE A 81 -8.53 -4.16 -6.72
N PRO A 82 -9.23 -4.22 -7.86
CA PRO A 82 -10.12 -3.14 -8.31
C PRO A 82 -11.23 -2.77 -7.31
N GLU A 83 -11.71 -3.75 -6.55
CA GLU A 83 -12.84 -3.60 -5.61
C GLU A 83 -12.43 -2.97 -4.28
N HIS A 84 -11.13 -2.73 -4.06
CA HIS A 84 -10.59 -2.08 -2.87
C HIS A 84 -9.64 -0.94 -3.27
N PRO A 85 -10.19 0.21 -3.72
CA PRO A 85 -9.38 1.36 -4.08
C PRO A 85 -8.76 1.98 -2.82
N ILE A 86 -7.42 2.05 -2.78
CA ILE A 86 -6.68 2.69 -1.68
C ILE A 86 -6.31 4.12 -2.07
N SER A 87 -6.60 5.07 -1.18
CA SER A 87 -6.28 6.48 -1.36
C SER A 87 -4.78 6.74 -1.31
N TRP A 88 -4.27 7.33 -2.39
CA TRP A 88 -2.89 7.82 -2.44
C TRP A 88 -2.59 8.91 -1.42
N ALA A 89 -3.60 9.72 -1.06
CA ALA A 89 -3.42 10.78 -0.06
C ALA A 89 -3.13 10.20 1.33
N HIS A 90 -3.82 9.11 1.72
CA HIS A 90 -3.57 8.43 2.99
C HIS A 90 -2.20 7.74 2.97
N LEU A 91 -1.84 7.06 1.87
CA LEU A 91 -0.51 6.45 1.73
C LEU A 91 0.62 7.47 1.82
N ARG A 92 0.46 8.64 1.19
CA ARG A 92 1.41 9.75 1.32
C ARG A 92 1.50 10.23 2.76
N TYR A 93 0.37 10.43 3.43
CA TYR A 93 0.34 10.87 4.82
C TYR A 93 1.13 9.91 5.73
N HIS A 94 0.88 8.60 5.62
CA HIS A 94 1.61 7.57 6.36
C HIS A 94 3.10 7.59 6.03
N ARG A 95 3.46 7.63 4.74
CA ARG A 95 4.86 7.72 4.28
C ARG A 95 5.58 8.96 4.82
N ALA A 96 4.88 10.09 4.97
CA ALA A 96 5.44 11.29 5.59
C ALA A 96 5.74 11.09 7.09
N LEU A 97 4.89 10.36 7.83
CA LEU A 97 5.18 9.97 9.22
C LEU A 97 6.41 9.07 9.34
N CYS A 98 6.69 8.25 8.33
CA CYS A 98 7.92 7.46 8.23
C CYS A 98 9.17 8.31 7.87
N GLY A 99 9.03 9.62 7.65
CA GLY A 99 10.14 10.50 7.22
C GLY A 99 10.54 10.31 5.75
N ARG A 100 9.62 9.79 4.92
CA ARG A 100 9.88 9.41 3.52
C ARG A 100 9.03 10.18 2.50
N ASP A 101 8.52 11.37 2.85
CA ASP A 101 7.84 12.24 1.87
C ASP A 101 8.85 12.70 0.81
N THR A 102 8.48 12.60 -0.47
CA THR A 102 9.35 13.02 -1.57
C THR A 102 8.84 14.31 -2.21
N PRO A 103 9.72 15.28 -2.54
CA PRO A 103 9.32 16.47 -3.28
C PRO A 103 8.65 16.08 -4.61
N GLY A 104 7.38 16.43 -4.78
CA GLY A 104 6.56 16.08 -5.95
C GLY A 104 5.29 15.29 -5.62
N ASP A 105 5.23 14.67 -4.43
CA ASP A 105 4.07 13.89 -3.98
C ASP A 105 2.78 14.72 -3.81
N GLU A 106 2.92 16.04 -3.61
CA GLU A 106 1.79 16.95 -3.46
C GLU A 106 0.98 17.18 -4.73
N GLN A 107 1.61 17.05 -5.88
CA GLN A 107 0.97 17.18 -7.18
C GLN A 107 0.25 15.86 -7.55
N LEU A 108 0.86 14.72 -7.21
CA LEU A 108 0.29 13.37 -7.37
C LEU A 108 -1.00 13.17 -6.56
N SER A 109 -1.04 13.62 -5.29
CA SER A 109 -2.25 13.51 -4.46
C SER A 109 -3.43 14.37 -4.96
N LYS A 110 -3.14 15.46 -5.69
CA LYS A 110 -4.16 16.38 -6.23
C LYS A 110 -4.64 15.96 -7.64
N GLN A 111 -3.80 15.28 -8.41
CA GLN A 111 -4.12 14.90 -9.80
C GLN A 111 -4.77 13.52 -9.95
N MET A 112 -4.62 12.61 -8.97
CA MET A 112 -5.05 11.21 -9.17
C MET A 112 -5.71 10.61 -7.92
N PRO A 113 -6.97 11.00 -7.59
CA PRO A 113 -7.64 10.47 -6.42
C PRO A 113 -7.98 8.97 -6.52
N ASN A 114 -7.98 8.37 -7.73
CA ASN A 114 -8.41 6.96 -7.90
C ASN A 114 -7.98 6.24 -9.19
N GLN A 115 -6.87 6.61 -9.85
CA GLN A 115 -6.52 6.02 -11.17
C GLN A 115 -5.26 5.13 -11.16
N ARG A 116 -5.35 4.04 -11.94
CA ARG A 116 -4.34 3.01 -12.19
C ARG A 116 -3.03 3.62 -12.70
N ARG A 117 -1.89 3.17 -12.16
CA ARG A 117 -0.64 3.15 -12.93
C ARG A 117 -0.64 1.89 -13.78
N THR A 118 -1.01 2.00 -15.05
CA THR A 118 -0.46 1.06 -16.03
C THR A 118 1.00 1.44 -16.20
N ALA A 119 1.91 0.53 -15.86
CA ALA A 119 3.28 0.63 -16.34
C ALA A 119 3.25 0.81 -17.87
N PRO A 120 4.13 1.63 -18.45
CA PRO A 120 4.22 1.68 -19.90
C PRO A 120 4.52 0.25 -20.38
N LEU A 121 3.63 -0.29 -21.22
CA LEU A 121 3.93 -1.42 -22.07
C LEU A 121 5.16 -0.99 -22.88
N ILE A 122 6.33 -1.50 -22.48
CA ILE A 122 7.48 -1.49 -23.37
C ILE A 122 7.03 -2.33 -24.56
N LEU A 123 6.74 -1.65 -25.67
CA LEU A 123 6.50 -2.28 -26.95
C LEU A 123 7.80 -3.01 -27.31
N SER A 124 7.87 -4.30 -27.00
CA SER A 124 8.86 -5.17 -27.63
C SER A 124 8.53 -5.18 -29.12
N GLY A 125 9.34 -4.46 -29.91
CA GLY A 125 9.30 -4.57 -31.36
C GLY A 125 9.56 -6.02 -31.77
N PRO A 126 8.96 -6.50 -32.87
CA PRO A 126 9.21 -7.86 -33.35
C PRO A 126 10.68 -8.01 -33.76
N PRO A 127 11.27 -9.21 -33.64
CA PRO A 127 12.64 -9.43 -34.08
C PRO A 127 12.72 -9.26 -35.60
N SER A 128 13.64 -8.42 -36.06
CA SER A 128 13.98 -8.36 -37.48
C SER A 128 14.59 -9.70 -37.88
N GLN A 129 13.95 -10.38 -38.83
CA GLN A 129 14.59 -11.47 -39.55
C GLN A 129 15.59 -10.87 -40.54
N ASN A 130 16.87 -11.17 -40.34
CA ASN A 130 17.86 -11.32 -41.41
C ASN A 130 19.01 -12.18 -40.90
#